data_AF-A0AAW2CI53-F1
#
_entry.id   AF-A0AAW2CI53-F1
#
_cell.length_a   1.000
_cell.length_b   1.000
_cell.length_c   1.000
_cell.angle_alpha   90.00
_cell.angle_beta   90.00
_cell.angle_gamma   90.00
#
_symmetry.space_group_name_H-M   'P 1'
#
loop_
_entity.id
_entity.type
_entity.pdbx_description
1 polymer ?
#
loop_
_entity_poly.entity_id
_entity_poly.type
_entity_poly.pdbx_seq_one_letter_code
_entity_poly.pdbx_strand_id
1 'polypeptide(L)'
;MELKFTSKSLQRQAKKCEEEEKSEKLKIKKAMEKGNINGARIYAENTIQKRTKQMNYLCLASRLDVVVARLETQAKMSTINKSMGNIVKSLEFSLAIGNLQKMSETMDSFKKQFVNVEVQAEFMESPMADSILWNQYPSTAKGAVASQRC
;
A
#
# COMPACT_ATOMS: atom_id res chain seq x y z
N MET A 1 9.30 -3.27 -9.73
CA MET A 1 8.41 -4.45 -9.88
C MET A 1 8.63 -5.49 -8.79
N GLU A 2 9.86 -5.69 -8.34
CA GLU A 2 10.22 -6.65 -7.28
C GLU A 2 9.42 -6.48 -5.97
N LEU A 3 9.26 -5.25 -5.48
CA LEU A 3 8.51 -4.97 -4.24
C LEU A 3 7.03 -5.38 -4.29
N LYS A 4 6.38 -5.29 -5.47
CA LYS A 4 4.99 -5.76 -5.66
C LYS A 4 4.89 -7.27 -5.48
N PHE A 5 5.88 -8.01 -5.99
CA PHE A 5 5.93 -9.45 -5.86
C PHE A 5 6.17 -9.86 -4.41
N THR A 6 7.09 -9.18 -3.73
CA THR A 6 7.37 -9.40 -2.30
C THR A 6 6.13 -9.15 -1.45
N SER A 7 5.38 -8.07 -1.68
CA SER A 7 4.12 -7.81 -0.96
C SER A 7 3.11 -8.96 -1.14
N LYS A 8 2.86 -9.40 -2.37
CA LYS A 8 1.98 -10.56 -2.64
C LYS A 8 2.48 -11.86 -2.00
N SER A 9 3.79 -12.06 -1.95
CA SER A 9 4.39 -13.22 -1.27
C SER A 9 4.12 -13.17 0.23
N LEU A 10 4.23 -12.01 0.86
CA LEU A 10 3.93 -11.81 2.29
C LEU A 10 2.44 -12.02 2.59
N GLN A 11 1.53 -11.54 1.72
CA GLN A 11 0.09 -11.81 1.85
C GLN A 11 -0.22 -13.32 1.78
N ARG A 12 0.47 -14.07 0.91
CA ARG A 12 0.34 -15.53 0.85
C ARG A 12 0.86 -16.20 2.12
N GLN A 13 2.00 -15.75 2.65
CA GLN A 13 2.55 -16.26 3.92
C GLN A 13 1.63 -15.97 5.10
N ALA A 14 0.98 -14.80 5.14
CA ALA A 14 -0.03 -14.47 6.13
C ALA A 14 -1.21 -15.44 6.06
N LYS A 15 -1.76 -15.68 4.85
CA LYS A 15 -2.86 -16.64 4.66
C LYS A 15 -2.47 -18.06 5.08
N LYS A 16 -1.26 -18.49 4.75
CA LYS A 16 -0.73 -19.79 5.19
C LYS A 16 -0.68 -19.89 6.73
N CYS A 17 -0.23 -18.83 7.41
CA CYS A 17 -0.23 -18.78 8.87
C CYS A 17 -1.65 -18.86 9.46
N GLU A 18 -2.66 -18.27 8.80
CA GLU A 18 -4.06 -18.36 9.21
C GLU A 18 -4.62 -19.79 9.07
N GLU A 19 -4.29 -20.48 7.98
CA GLU A 19 -4.68 -21.88 7.78
C GLU A 19 -4.02 -22.81 8.82
N GLU A 20 -2.73 -22.60 9.09
CA GLU A 20 -1.99 -23.33 10.12
C GLU A 20 -2.54 -23.06 11.53
N GLU A 21 -2.89 -21.80 11.84
CA GLU A 21 -3.57 -21.43 13.10
C GLU A 21 -4.89 -22.20 13.29
N LYS A 22 -5.72 -22.30 12.25
CA LYS A 22 -6.97 -23.07 12.30
C LYS A 22 -6.70 -24.55 12.56
N SER A 23 -5.65 -25.11 11.95
CA SER A 23 -5.25 -26.50 12.19
C SER A 23 -4.80 -26.74 13.63
N GLU A 24 -4.03 -25.83 14.22
CA GLU A 24 -3.54 -25.92 15.60
C GLU A 24 -4.70 -25.79 16.59
N LYS A 25 -5.68 -24.91 16.34
CA LYS A 25 -6.91 -24.83 17.16
C LYS A 25 -7.67 -26.16 17.22
N LEU A 26 -7.73 -26.90 16.10
CA LEU A 26 -8.35 -28.23 16.09
C LEU A 26 -7.53 -29.25 16.90
N LYS A 27 -6.19 -29.15 16.88
CA LYS A 27 -5.31 -30.01 17.68
C LYS A 27 -5.47 -29.73 19.18
N ILE A 28 -5.69 -28.47 19.59
CA ILE A 28 -6.00 -28.12 20.98
C ILE A 28 -7.25 -28.86 21.44
N LYS A 29 -8.36 -28.77 20.67
CA LYS A 29 -9.62 -29.46 21.01
C LYS A 29 -9.42 -30.96 21.19
N LYS A 30 -8.75 -31.61 20.22
CA LYS A 30 -8.44 -33.05 20.28
C LYS A 30 -7.53 -33.43 21.46
N ALA A 31 -6.57 -32.57 21.80
CA ALA A 31 -5.68 -32.81 22.94
C ALA A 31 -6.43 -32.69 24.28
N MET A 32 -7.37 -31.75 24.38
CA MET A 32 -8.23 -31.60 25.55
C MET A 32 -9.19 -32.78 25.72
N GLU A 33 -9.82 -33.26 24.65
CA GLU A 33 -10.69 -34.46 24.68
C GLU A 33 -9.94 -35.70 25.16
N LYS A 34 -8.66 -35.82 24.83
CA LYS A 34 -7.79 -36.92 25.27
C LYS A 34 -7.20 -36.73 26.67
N GLY A 35 -7.49 -35.63 27.36
CA GLY A 35 -6.90 -35.31 28.66
C GLY A 35 -5.41 -34.95 28.63
N ASN A 36 -4.82 -34.70 27.46
CA ASN A 36 -3.41 -34.33 27.33
C ASN A 36 -3.23 -32.80 27.46
N ILE A 37 -3.24 -32.33 28.71
CA ILE A 37 -3.14 -30.91 29.07
C ILE A 37 -1.81 -30.29 28.57
N ASN A 38 -0.71 -31.03 28.69
CA ASN A 38 0.61 -30.56 28.25
C ASN A 38 0.66 -30.36 26.73
N GLY A 39 0.09 -31.30 25.96
CA GLY A 39 -0.02 -31.17 24.50
C GLY A 39 -0.93 -30.00 24.09
N ALA A 40 -2.06 -29.81 24.78
CA ALA A 40 -2.96 -28.69 24.54
C ALA A 40 -2.27 -27.32 24.77
N ARG A 41 -1.42 -27.21 25.81
CA ARG A 41 -0.66 -25.99 26.09
C ARG A 41 0.33 -25.65 24.97
N ILE A 42 1.07 -26.64 24.47
CA ILE A 42 2.01 -26.46 23.35
C ILE A 42 1.26 -26.02 22.08
N TYR A 43 0.13 -26.64 21.76
CA TYR A 43 -0.67 -26.23 20.59
C TYR A 43 -1.30 -24.83 20.75
N ALA A 44 -1.64 -24.43 21.98
CA ALA A 44 -2.10 -23.07 22.27
C ALA A 44 -1.00 -22.02 22.06
N GLU A 45 0.21 -22.27 22.56
CA GLU A 45 1.37 -21.40 22.32
C GLU A 45 1.67 -21.27 20.82
N ASN A 46 1.65 -22.39 20.08
CA ASN A 46 1.81 -22.37 18.63
C ASN A 46 0.73 -21.54 17.94
N THR A 47 -0.53 -21.66 18.37
CA THR A 47 -1.64 -20.87 17.83
C THR A 47 -1.41 -19.37 18.02
N ILE A 48 -1.01 -18.95 19.22
CA ILE A 48 -0.69 -17.54 19.52
C ILE A 48 0.47 -17.07 18.63
N GLN A 49 1.53 -17.87 18.53
CA GLN A 49 2.69 -17.53 17.69
C GLN A 49 2.30 -17.38 16.21
N LYS A 50 1.46 -18.27 15.68
CA LYS A 50 0.98 -18.22 14.28
C LYS A 50 0.12 -16.98 14.03
N ARG A 51 -0.76 -16.62 14.95
CA ARG A 51 -1.57 -15.39 14.88
C ARG A 51 -0.68 -14.14 14.86
N THR A 52 0.33 -14.06 15.73
CA THR A 52 1.28 -12.94 15.75
C THR A 52 2.07 -12.86 14.44
N LYS A 53 2.56 -13.98 13.92
CA LYS A 53 3.27 -14.04 12.62
C LYS A 53 2.37 -13.59 11.47
N GLN A 54 1.13 -14.05 11.43
CA GLN A 54 0.13 -13.64 10.43
C GLN A 54 -0.06 -12.12 10.44
N MET A 55 -0.30 -11.51 11.62
CA MET A 55 -0.47 -10.06 11.75
C MET A 55 0.78 -9.29 11.31
N ASN A 56 1.96 -9.78 11.65
CA ASN A 56 3.22 -9.16 11.24
C ASN A 56 3.42 -9.20 9.71
N TYR A 57 3.11 -10.33 9.08
CA TYR A 57 3.17 -10.45 7.62
C TYR A 57 2.17 -9.53 6.92
N LEU A 58 0.93 -9.43 7.42
CA LEU A 58 -0.07 -8.50 6.89
C LEU A 58 0.39 -7.05 7.02
N CYS A 59 0.87 -6.65 8.19
CA CYS A 59 1.35 -5.29 8.43
C CYS A 59 2.52 -4.93 7.50
N LEU A 60 3.48 -5.85 7.33
CA LEU A 60 4.60 -5.62 6.42
C LEU A 60 4.14 -5.53 4.96
N ALA A 61 3.22 -6.40 4.52
CA ALA A 61 2.66 -6.36 3.18
C ALA A 61 1.93 -5.03 2.91
N SER A 62 1.06 -4.58 3.82
CA SER A 62 0.34 -3.31 3.67
C SER A 62 1.28 -2.12 3.58
N ARG A 63 2.34 -2.09 4.42
CA ARG A 63 3.36 -1.04 4.35
C ARG A 63 4.10 -1.04 3.02
N LEU A 64 4.43 -2.22 2.49
CA LEU A 64 5.05 -2.36 1.18
C LEU A 64 4.10 -1.92 0.05
N ASP A 65 2.82 -2.23 0.13
CA ASP A 65 1.82 -1.80 -0.85
C ASP A 65 1.72 -0.26 -0.92
N VAL A 66 1.78 0.42 0.23
CA VAL A 66 1.84 1.90 0.28
C VAL A 66 3.11 2.43 -0.38
N VAL A 67 4.28 1.83 -0.09
CA VAL A 67 5.55 2.24 -0.70
C VAL A 67 5.52 2.02 -2.22
N VAL A 68 4.98 0.88 -2.66
CA VAL A 68 4.77 0.58 -4.07
C VAL A 68 3.90 1.66 -4.72
N ALA A 69 2.75 2.01 -4.14
CA ALA A 69 1.85 3.02 -4.70
C ALA A 69 2.55 4.38 -4.86
N ARG A 70 3.34 4.79 -3.86
CA ARG A 70 4.16 6.02 -3.93
C ARG A 70 5.20 5.95 -5.04
N LEU A 71 5.91 4.82 -5.16
CA LEU A 71 6.90 4.62 -6.22
C LEU A 71 6.27 4.62 -7.62
N GLU A 72 5.07 4.08 -7.77
CA GLU A 72 4.33 4.12 -9.03
C GLU A 72 3.96 5.54 -9.42
N THR A 73 3.51 6.35 -8.48
CA THR A 73 3.31 7.77 -8.73
C THR A 73 4.62 8.45 -9.10
N GLN A 74 5.69 8.25 -8.34
CA GLN A 74 6.98 8.87 -8.64
C GLN A 74 7.47 8.49 -10.03
N ALA A 75 7.28 7.24 -10.46
CA ALA A 75 7.61 6.80 -11.81
C ALA A 75 6.75 7.51 -12.88
N LYS A 76 5.45 7.65 -12.66
CA LYS A 76 4.55 8.42 -13.55
C LYS A 76 4.96 9.90 -13.61
N MET A 77 5.25 10.51 -12.46
CA MET A 77 5.66 11.91 -12.36
C MET A 77 7.02 12.15 -13.03
N SER A 78 7.95 11.19 -12.94
CA SER A 78 9.21 11.23 -13.68
C SER A 78 8.99 11.25 -15.19
N THR A 79 8.07 10.44 -15.71
CA THR A 79 7.68 10.45 -17.12
C THR A 79 7.05 11.79 -17.52
N ILE A 80 6.15 12.32 -16.71
CA ILE A 80 5.52 13.63 -16.96
C ILE A 80 6.57 14.74 -16.97
N ASN A 81 7.49 14.76 -16.01
CA ASN A 81 8.58 15.75 -15.95
C ASN A 81 9.47 15.71 -17.20
N LYS A 82 9.75 14.52 -17.75
CA LYS A 82 10.48 14.37 -19.02
C LYS A 82 9.69 14.96 -20.19
N SER A 83 8.40 14.63 -20.29
CA SER A 83 7.51 15.20 -21.32
C SER A 83 7.42 16.72 -21.22
N MET A 84 7.32 17.25 -19.99
CA MET A 84 7.29 18.69 -19.72
C MET A 84 8.60 19.36 -20.17
N GLY A 85 9.75 18.76 -19.85
CA GLY A 85 11.05 19.25 -20.31
C GLY A 85 11.17 19.29 -21.84
N ASN A 86 10.63 18.29 -22.54
CA ASN A 86 10.62 18.29 -24.01
C ASN A 86 9.71 19.37 -24.61
N ILE A 87 8.53 19.60 -24.01
CA ILE A 87 7.60 20.67 -24.42
C ILE A 87 8.25 22.03 -24.24
N VAL A 88 8.90 22.29 -23.10
CA VAL A 88 9.60 23.55 -22.83
C VAL A 88 10.71 23.81 -23.85
N LYS A 89 11.51 22.78 -24.19
CA LYS A 89 12.54 22.89 -25.24
C LYS A 89 11.95 23.15 -26.63
N SER A 90 10.83 22.50 -26.97
CA SER A 90 10.11 22.72 -28.23
C SER A 90 9.55 24.14 -28.33
N LEU A 91 9.08 24.67 -27.19
CA LEU A 91 8.58 26.04 -27.10
C LEU A 91 9.71 27.05 -27.28
N GLU A 92 10.85 26.85 -26.63
CA GLU A 92 12.05 27.69 -26.78
C GLU A 92 12.54 27.74 -28.23
N PHE A 93 12.58 26.60 -28.91
CA PHE A 93 12.95 26.53 -30.33
C PHE A 93 11.93 27.25 -31.23
N SER A 94 10.63 27.07 -30.96
CA SER A 94 9.57 27.73 -31.74
C SER A 94 9.54 29.25 -31.53
N LEU A 95 9.84 29.70 -30.30
CA LEU A 95 10.06 31.11 -29.95
C LEU A 95 11.25 31.69 -30.72
N ALA A 96 12.38 30.98 -30.76
CA ALA A 96 13.59 31.44 -31.44
C ALA A 96 13.40 31.63 -32.96
N ILE A 97 12.54 30.82 -33.58
CA ILE A 97 12.24 30.88 -35.04
C ILE A 97 11.03 31.77 -35.33
N GLY A 98 10.32 32.26 -34.30
CA GLY A 98 9.12 33.08 -34.46
C GLY A 98 7.91 32.32 -35.04
N ASN A 99 7.86 30.99 -34.85
CA ASN A 99 6.77 30.17 -35.38
C ASN A 99 5.59 30.13 -34.39
N LEU A 100 4.68 31.09 -34.53
CA LEU A 100 3.50 31.25 -33.68
C LEU A 100 2.54 30.06 -33.73
N GLN A 101 2.41 29.41 -34.90
CA GLN A 101 1.58 28.21 -35.08
C GLN A 101 2.09 27.07 -34.18
N LYS A 102 3.39 26.76 -34.26
CA LYS A 102 4.03 25.72 -33.44
C LYS A 102 4.04 26.07 -31.95
N MET A 103 4.15 27.36 -31.59
CA MET A 103 3.97 27.80 -30.20
C MET A 103 2.58 27.46 -29.68
N SER A 104 1.52 27.75 -30.45
CA SER A 104 0.15 27.45 -30.05
C SER A 104 -0.05 25.95 -29.84
N GLU A 105 0.43 25.11 -30.76
CA GLU A 105 0.36 23.64 -30.65
C GLU A 105 1.15 23.09 -29.44
N THR A 106 2.33 23.66 -29.17
CA THR A 106 3.16 23.29 -28.02
C THR A 106 2.49 23.70 -26.69
N MET A 107 1.78 24.84 -26.67
CA MET A 107 0.99 25.29 -25.51
C MET A 107 -0.27 24.49 -25.25
N ASP A 108 -0.95 24.02 -26.29
CA ASP A 108 -2.05 23.07 -26.11
C ASP A 108 -1.57 21.73 -25.53
N SER A 109 -0.37 21.29 -25.94
CA SER A 109 0.28 20.11 -25.37
C SER A 109 0.68 20.32 -23.90
N PHE A 110 1.18 21.51 -23.55
CA PHE A 110 1.49 21.88 -22.16
C PHE A 110 0.24 21.85 -21.27
N LYS A 111 -0.87 22.44 -21.71
CA LYS A 111 -2.15 22.41 -20.98
C LYS A 111 -2.61 20.99 -20.70
N LYS A 112 -2.56 20.10 -21.70
CA LYS A 112 -2.94 18.68 -21.53
C LYS A 112 -2.10 17.97 -20.48
N GLN A 113 -0.78 18.22 -20.44
CA GLN A 113 0.10 17.61 -19.43
C GLN A 113 -0.14 18.19 -18.03
N PHE A 114 -0.44 19.49 -17.92
CA PHE A 114 -0.71 20.16 -16.64
C PHE A 114 -2.01 19.67 -15.97
N VAL A 115 -3.10 19.57 -16.74
CA VAL A 115 -4.39 19.06 -16.23
C VAL A 115 -4.27 17.62 -15.72
N ASN A 116 -3.50 16.78 -16.40
CA ASN A 116 -3.27 15.39 -15.96
C ASN A 116 -2.53 15.29 -14.62
N VAL A 117 -1.66 16.24 -14.28
CA VAL A 117 -0.94 16.27 -13.00
C VAL A 117 -1.88 16.66 -11.86
N GLU A 118 -2.72 17.68 -12.09
CA GLU A 118 -3.65 18.20 -11.08
C GLU A 118 -4.69 17.15 -10.67
N VAL A 119 -5.30 16.48 -11.65
CA VAL A 119 -6.23 15.37 -11.40
C VAL A 119 -5.54 14.23 -10.63
N GLN A 120 -4.27 13.91 -10.92
CA GLN A 120 -3.57 12.84 -10.20
C GLN A 120 -3.20 13.20 -8.75
N ALA A 121 -2.93 14.48 -8.47
CA ALA A 121 -2.64 14.94 -7.11
C ALA A 121 -3.87 14.79 -6.19
N GLU A 122 -5.05 15.13 -6.69
CA GLU A 122 -6.32 15.04 -5.95
C GLU A 122 -6.68 13.60 -5.54
N PHE A 123 -6.44 12.61 -6.42
CA PHE A 123 -6.72 11.20 -6.12
C PHE A 123 -5.74 10.54 -5.13
N MET A 124 -4.57 11.13 -4.89
CA MET A 124 -3.53 10.52 -4.06
C MET A 124 -3.57 10.90 -2.58
N GLU A 125 -4.14 12.06 -2.24
CA GLU A 125 -4.20 12.53 -0.85
C GLU A 125 -5.22 11.74 0.00
N SER A 126 -6.28 11.22 -0.62
CA SER A 126 -7.46 10.66 0.09
C SER A 126 -7.23 9.31 0.83
N PRO A 127 -6.50 8.29 0.28
CA PRO A 127 -6.39 6.98 0.94
C PRO A 127 -5.18 6.81 1.89
N MET A 128 -4.26 7.78 1.99
CA MET A 128 -2.99 7.59 2.72
C MET A 128 -3.08 7.91 4.23
N ALA A 129 -4.05 8.71 4.66
CA ALA A 129 -4.19 9.10 6.07
C ALA A 129 -4.69 7.96 6.97
N ASP A 130 -5.58 7.10 6.45
CA ASP A 130 -6.27 6.09 7.26
C ASP A 130 -5.39 4.89 7.63
N SER A 131 -4.40 4.52 6.80
CA SER A 131 -3.58 3.32 7.03
C SER A 131 -2.48 3.50 8.10
N ILE A 132 -1.97 4.73 8.26
CA ILE A 132 -0.85 5.02 9.17
C ILE A 132 -1.33 5.21 10.62
N LEU A 133 -2.58 5.66 10.81
CA LEU A 133 -3.14 5.95 12.14
C LEU A 133 -3.35 4.69 13.00
N TRP A 134 -3.64 3.52 12.42
CA TRP A 134 -3.96 2.31 13.20
C TRP A 134 -2.81 1.70 14.00
N ASN A 135 -1.56 2.03 13.64
CA ASN A 135 -0.37 1.41 14.23
C ASN A 135 0.34 2.29 15.27
N GLN A 136 -0.11 3.54 15.44
CA GLN A 136 0.47 4.49 16.40
C GLN A 136 -0.28 4.50 17.76
N TYR A 137 -1.49 3.95 17.85
CA TYR A 137 -2.31 4.02 19.06
C TYR A 137 -2.25 2.74 19.92
N PRO A 138 -2.00 2.85 21.25
CA PRO A 138 -2.13 1.72 22.17
C PRO A 138 -3.58 1.21 22.21
N SER A 139 -3.74 -0.09 22.46
CA SER A 139 -5.02 -0.83 22.36
C SER A 139 -6.21 -0.22 23.12
N THR A 140 -5.95 0.62 24.13
CA THR A 140 -6.96 1.36 24.91
C THR A 140 -7.63 2.51 24.15
N ALA A 141 -6.98 3.09 23.13
CA ALA A 141 -7.54 4.19 22.34
C ALA A 141 -8.40 3.73 21.16
N LYS A 142 -8.36 2.44 20.78
CA LYS A 142 -9.15 1.88 19.67
C LYS A 142 -10.66 1.85 19.97
N GLY A 143 -11.05 1.80 21.25
CA GLY A 143 -12.44 1.85 21.68
C GLY A 143 -13.07 3.26 21.62
N ALA A 144 -12.26 4.31 21.78
CA ALA A 144 -12.76 5.69 21.80
C ALA A 144 -13.16 6.20 20.40
N VAL A 145 -12.41 5.83 19.36
CA VAL A 145 -12.68 6.26 17.98
C VAL A 145 -13.94 5.59 17.40
N ALA A 146 -14.33 4.41 17.92
CA ALA A 146 -15.57 3.75 17.51
C ALA A 146 -16.84 4.42 18.09
N SER A 147 -16.72 5.18 19.18
CA SER A 147 -17.86 5.80 19.87
C SER A 147 -18.27 7.17 19.32
N GLN A 148 -17.49 7.76 18.41
CA GLN A 148 -17.82 9.02 17.73
C GLN A 148 -18.44 8.82 16.34
N ARG A 149 -18.89 7.60 16.05
CA ARG A 149 -19.67 7.24 14.86
C ARG A 149 -21.02 6.64 15.26
N CYS A 150 -21.75 7.36 16.09
CA CYS A 150 -23.21 7.44 16.04
C CYS A 150 -23.58 8.88 15.70
#